data_AF-A0AAU7SZP8-F1
#
_entry.id   AF-A0AAU7SZP8-F1
#
_cell.length_a   1.000
_cell.length_b   1.000
_cell.length_c   1.000
_cell.angle_alpha   90.00
_cell.angle_beta   90.00
_cell.angle_gamma   90.00
#
_symmetry.space_group_name_H-M   'P 1'
#
loop_
_entity.id
_entity.type
_entity.pdbx_description
1 polymer ?
#
loop_
_entity_poly.entity_id
_entity_poly.type
_entity_poly.pdbx_seq_one_letter_code
_entity_poly.pdbx_strand_id
1 'polypeptide(L)'
;MTDQSPESLSDIEILDILQSMKSDVLNSEANEMIRNGGKAGRQEAHKNALVALNASFESKFVEAVTLALHLNEAQSKKIRYKKDRIRILKAHGIDYLAIDGAETAQVLSQIAQAITREDATVTHDLHNIFPFWKEGWPMVQFDNAYKILEDDITIHYQAVLDELISKY
;
A
#
# COMPACT_ATOMS: atom_id res chain seq x y z
N MET A 1 38.07 16.68 15.67
CA MET A 1 37.25 16.52 14.46
C MET A 1 35.87 16.19 14.96
N THR A 2 34.94 17.14 14.84
CA THR A 2 33.57 17.03 15.34
C THR A 2 32.85 15.89 14.63
N ASP A 3 32.40 14.92 15.43
CA ASP A 3 31.47 13.87 15.03
C ASP A 3 30.13 14.56 14.73
N GLN A 4 29.91 14.96 13.48
CA GLN A 4 28.60 15.41 13.03
C GLN A 4 27.74 14.17 12.86
N SER A 5 27.05 13.78 13.93
CA SER A 5 25.87 12.93 13.80
C SER A 5 24.90 13.66 12.85
N PRO A 6 24.33 12.99 11.83
CA PRO A 6 23.23 13.57 11.08
C PRO A 6 22.15 13.98 12.07
N GLU A 7 21.73 15.25 12.07
CA GLU A 7 20.63 15.71 12.93
C GLU A 7 19.41 14.82 12.65
N SER A 8 19.06 13.98 13.61
CA SER A 8 17.81 13.24 13.60
C SER A 8 16.68 14.26 13.73
N LEU A 9 15.67 14.17 12.87
CA LEU A 9 14.46 14.98 12.96
C LEU A 9 13.87 14.90 14.37
N SER A 10 13.39 16.04 14.86
CA SER A 10 12.66 16.12 16.12
C SER A 10 11.23 15.57 15.98
N ASP A 11 10.62 15.21 17.12
CA ASP A 11 9.25 14.70 17.18
C ASP A 11 8.23 15.63 16.50
N ILE A 12 8.40 16.95 16.66
CA ILE A 12 7.51 17.94 16.03
C ILE A 12 7.69 17.99 14.51
N GLU A 13 8.92 17.88 14.01
CA GLU A 13 9.17 17.83 12.57
C GLU A 13 8.62 16.54 11.95
N ILE A 14 8.75 15.41 12.65
CA ILE A 14 8.16 14.15 12.20
C ILE A 14 6.63 14.25 12.17
N LEU A 15 6.02 14.80 13.23
CA LEU A 15 4.58 15.03 13.29
C LEU A 15 4.10 15.91 12.13
N ASP A 16 4.79 17.02 11.84
CA ASP A 16 4.46 17.91 10.73
C ASP A 16 4.55 17.20 9.37
N ILE A 17 5.58 16.37 9.16
CA ILE A 17 5.72 15.56 7.95
C ILE A 17 4.55 14.57 7.84
N LEU A 18 4.24 13.79 8.88
CA LEU A 18 3.14 12.83 8.87
C LEU A 18 1.78 13.50 8.63
N GLN A 19 1.55 14.69 9.19
CA GLN A 19 0.35 15.47 8.93
C GLN A 19 0.29 15.92 7.46
N SER A 20 1.41 16.32 6.87
CA SER A 20 1.47 16.70 5.45
C SER A 20 1.16 15.52 4.53
N MET A 21 1.60 14.31 4.88
CA MET A 21 1.34 13.07 4.14
C MET A 21 -0.15 12.73 4.09
N LYS A 22 -1.00 13.25 4.98
CA LYS A 22 -2.46 13.08 4.85
C LYS A 22 -3.03 13.69 3.57
N SER A 23 -2.32 14.65 2.96
CA SER A 23 -2.71 15.26 1.68
C SER A 23 -2.26 14.45 0.46
N ASP A 24 -1.62 13.30 0.68
CA ASP A 24 -1.17 12.42 -0.39
C ASP A 24 -2.33 11.89 -1.23
N VAL A 25 -2.15 11.99 -2.54
CA VAL A 25 -3.02 11.33 -3.51
C VAL A 25 -2.33 10.06 -4.00
N LEU A 26 -2.88 8.88 -3.67
CA LEU A 26 -2.27 7.59 -3.99
C LEU A 26 -2.51 7.17 -5.45
N ASN A 27 -3.65 7.55 -6.00
CA ASN A 27 -4.19 7.05 -7.26
C ASN A 27 -3.88 7.92 -8.50
N SER A 28 -3.09 9.00 -8.37
CA SER A 28 -2.83 9.93 -9.48
C SER A 28 -2.32 9.24 -10.73
N GLU A 29 -1.26 8.43 -10.60
CA GLU A 29 -0.66 7.69 -11.71
C GLU A 29 -1.61 6.61 -12.26
N ALA A 30 -2.27 5.88 -11.36
CA ALA A 30 -3.23 4.84 -11.72
C ALA A 30 -4.40 5.41 -12.56
N ASN A 31 -4.93 6.56 -12.16
CA ASN A 31 -6.00 7.25 -12.88
C ASN A 31 -5.54 7.85 -14.21
N GLU A 32 -4.29 8.26 -14.33
CA GLU A 32 -3.70 8.64 -15.61
C GLU A 32 -3.60 7.44 -16.57
N MET A 33 -3.14 6.28 -16.09
CA MET A 33 -3.09 5.05 -16.89
C MET A 33 -4.47 4.66 -17.42
N ILE A 34 -5.50 4.70 -16.56
CA ILE A 34 -6.89 4.40 -16.95
C ILE A 34 -7.39 5.35 -18.04
N ARG A 35 -7.11 6.65 -17.89
CA ARG A 35 -7.49 7.68 -18.86
C ARG A 35 -6.83 7.46 -20.21
N ASN A 36 -5.53 7.16 -20.21
CA ASN A 36 -4.74 6.98 -21.43
C ASN A 36 -5.09 5.69 -22.19
N GLY A 37 -5.56 4.64 -21.48
CA GLY A 37 -5.93 3.37 -22.10
C GLY A 37 -7.17 3.42 -23.01
N GLY A 38 -8.07 4.38 -22.78
CA GLY A 38 -9.31 4.51 -23.55
C GLY A 38 -10.17 3.25 -23.57
N LYS A 39 -11.07 3.13 -24.56
CA LYS A 39 -12.03 2.00 -24.64
C LYS A 39 -11.37 0.67 -25.02
N ALA A 40 -10.44 0.70 -25.97
CA ALA A 40 -9.80 -0.51 -26.51
C ALA A 40 -8.76 -1.10 -25.55
N GLY A 41 -8.05 -0.27 -24.78
CA GLY A 41 -7.05 -0.69 -23.80
C GLY A 41 -7.57 -0.78 -22.36
N ARG A 42 -8.89 -0.71 -22.14
CA ARG A 42 -9.47 -0.53 -20.80
C ARG A 42 -9.03 -1.59 -19.80
N GLN A 43 -9.01 -2.87 -20.18
CA GLN A 43 -8.62 -3.96 -19.27
C GLN A 43 -7.15 -3.88 -18.89
N GLU A 44 -6.26 -3.70 -19.86
CA GLU A 44 -4.82 -3.59 -19.61
C GLU A 44 -4.49 -2.32 -18.80
N ALA A 45 -5.19 -1.22 -19.05
CA ALA A 45 -5.04 0.00 -18.29
C ALA A 45 -5.41 -0.16 -16.81
N HIS A 46 -6.53 -0.82 -16.49
CA HIS A 46 -6.91 -1.08 -15.09
C HIS A 46 -5.99 -2.11 -14.42
N LYS A 47 -5.52 -3.11 -15.17
CA LYS A 47 -4.49 -4.05 -14.70
C LYS A 47 -3.22 -3.30 -14.27
N ASN A 48 -2.72 -2.39 -15.10
CA ASN A 48 -1.56 -1.56 -14.77
C ASN A 48 -1.84 -0.57 -13.64
N ALA A 49 -3.05 0.00 -13.59
CA ALA A 49 -3.47 0.91 -12.54
C ALA A 49 -3.50 0.25 -11.16
N LEU A 50 -3.89 -1.03 -11.04
CA LEU A 50 -3.81 -1.79 -9.79
C LEU A 50 -2.36 -1.95 -9.31
N VAL A 51 -1.43 -2.22 -10.23
CA VAL A 51 0.00 -2.32 -9.90
C VAL A 51 0.55 -0.97 -9.46
N ALA A 52 0.20 0.11 -10.16
CA ALA A 52 0.63 1.47 -9.82
C ALA A 52 0.06 1.94 -8.47
N LEU A 53 -1.22 1.67 -8.19
CA LEU A 53 -1.84 1.96 -6.91
C LEU A 53 -1.11 1.25 -5.76
N ASN A 54 -0.82 -0.05 -5.94
CA ASN A 54 -0.06 -0.82 -4.95
C ASN A 54 1.34 -0.22 -4.73
N ALA A 55 2.05 0.13 -5.80
CA ALA A 55 3.39 0.71 -5.69
C ALA A 55 3.38 2.06 -4.95
N SER A 56 2.42 2.93 -5.27
CA SER A 56 2.21 4.23 -4.64
C SER A 56 1.91 4.09 -3.14
N PHE A 57 0.95 3.22 -2.79
CA PHE A 57 0.62 2.90 -1.41
C PHE A 57 1.84 2.34 -0.66
N GLU A 58 2.50 1.31 -1.18
CA GLU A 58 3.63 0.66 -0.52
C GLU A 58 4.82 1.61 -0.32
N SER A 59 5.07 2.51 -1.28
CA SER A 59 6.14 3.50 -1.14
C SER A 59 5.86 4.45 0.03
N LYS A 60 4.66 5.06 0.04
CA LYS A 60 4.26 6.04 1.05
C LYS A 60 4.07 5.43 2.43
N PHE A 61 3.50 4.22 2.49
CA PHE A 61 3.40 3.45 3.73
C PHE A 61 4.79 3.17 4.34
N VAL A 62 5.74 2.67 3.54
CA VAL A 62 7.09 2.38 4.02
C VAL A 62 7.77 3.66 4.49
N GLU A 63 7.63 4.76 3.76
CA GLU A 63 8.17 6.08 4.15
C GLU A 63 7.61 6.54 5.49
N ALA A 64 6.28 6.59 5.65
CA ALA A 64 5.62 7.02 6.88
C ALA A 64 6.03 6.17 8.08
N VAL A 65 5.99 4.84 7.95
CA VAL A 65 6.32 3.92 9.04
C VAL A 65 7.81 3.97 9.38
N THR A 66 8.68 4.08 8.38
CA THR A 66 10.14 4.18 8.60
C THR A 66 10.48 5.46 9.35
N LEU A 67 9.87 6.58 8.95
CA LEU A 67 10.04 7.87 9.60
C LEU A 67 9.53 7.84 11.04
N ALA A 68 8.26 7.48 11.24
CA ALA A 68 7.57 7.53 12.53
C ALA A 68 8.13 6.55 13.58
N LEU A 69 8.69 5.42 13.15
CA LEU A 69 9.18 4.38 14.06
C LEU A 69 10.71 4.28 14.05
N HIS A 70 11.39 5.22 13.40
CA HIS A 70 12.84 5.25 13.24
C HIS A 70 13.42 3.90 12.78
N LEU A 71 12.76 3.28 11.81
CA LEU A 71 13.17 1.95 11.35
C LEU A 71 14.53 2.02 10.66
N ASN A 72 15.42 1.08 11.00
CA ASN A 72 16.67 0.94 10.26
C ASN A 72 16.42 0.36 8.85
N GLU A 73 17.45 0.40 8.01
CA GLU A 73 17.35 -0.05 6.62
C GLU A 73 16.83 -1.50 6.48
N ALA A 74 17.26 -2.40 7.37
CA ALA A 74 16.81 -3.79 7.33
C ALA A 74 15.33 -3.94 7.71
N GLN A 75 14.85 -3.16 8.67
CA GLN A 75 13.43 -3.13 9.06
C GLN A 75 12.57 -2.49 7.96
N SER A 76 13.02 -1.38 7.38
CA SER A 76 12.33 -0.68 6.29
C SER A 76 12.15 -1.57 5.06
N LYS A 77 13.13 -2.40 4.71
CA LYS A 77 12.98 -3.42 3.64
C LYS A 77 11.94 -4.49 4.01
N LYS A 78 11.90 -4.90 5.27
CA LYS A 78 11.03 -5.99 5.74
C LYS A 78 9.58 -5.57 5.92
N ILE A 79 9.28 -4.30 6.20
CA ILE A 79 7.90 -3.83 6.44
C ILE A 79 6.98 -4.01 5.21
N ARG A 80 7.54 -4.27 4.02
CA ARG A 80 6.81 -4.64 2.79
C ARG A 80 6.19 -6.04 2.86
N TYR A 81 6.69 -6.93 3.72
CA TYR A 81 6.17 -8.30 3.84
C TYR A 81 5.16 -8.38 4.98
N LYS A 82 3.96 -8.94 4.71
CA LYS A 82 2.84 -9.06 5.66
C LYS A 82 3.27 -9.47 7.08
N LYS A 83 4.00 -10.58 7.20
CA LYS A 83 4.43 -11.12 8.50
C LYS A 83 5.33 -10.16 9.26
N ASP A 84 6.28 -9.53 8.57
CA ASP A 84 7.22 -8.58 9.17
C ASP A 84 6.54 -7.25 9.48
N ARG A 85 5.64 -6.76 8.61
CA ARG A 85 4.78 -5.58 8.84
C ARG A 85 4.06 -5.68 10.17
N ILE A 86 3.30 -6.76 10.38
CA ILE A 86 2.54 -7.01 11.60
C ILE A 86 3.48 -7.06 12.80
N ARG A 87 4.60 -7.77 12.69
CA ARG A 87 5.56 -7.93 13.79
C ARG A 87 6.22 -6.61 14.19
N ILE A 88 6.66 -5.82 13.22
CA ILE A 88 7.37 -4.55 13.47
C ILE A 88 6.40 -3.53 14.06
N LEU A 89 5.20 -3.36 13.49
CA LEU A 89 4.18 -2.45 14.03
C LEU A 89 3.75 -2.86 15.44
N LYS A 90 3.55 -4.17 15.68
CA LYS A 90 3.20 -4.68 17.01
C LYS A 90 4.27 -4.40 18.06
N ALA A 91 5.55 -4.44 17.68
CA ALA A 91 6.65 -4.08 18.58
C ALA A 91 6.61 -2.60 19.02
N HIS A 92 5.91 -1.74 18.27
CA HIS A 92 5.67 -0.33 18.58
C HIS A 92 4.25 -0.08 19.12
N GLY A 93 3.55 -1.15 19.53
CA GLY A 93 2.20 -1.07 20.09
C GLY A 93 1.13 -0.65 19.08
N ILE A 94 1.31 -0.97 17.81
CA ILE A 94 0.30 -0.79 16.75
C ILE A 94 -0.16 -2.17 16.29
N ASP A 95 -1.45 -2.48 16.47
CA ASP A 95 -2.03 -3.70 15.92
C ASP A 95 -2.49 -3.47 14.49
N TYR A 96 -1.60 -3.74 13.52
CA TYR A 96 -1.86 -3.49 12.10
C TYR A 96 -3.15 -4.16 11.59
N LEU A 97 -3.50 -5.34 12.12
CA LEU A 97 -4.70 -6.06 11.66
C LEU A 97 -5.99 -5.45 12.21
N ALA A 98 -5.90 -4.59 13.23
CA ALA A 98 -7.03 -3.83 13.76
C ALA A 98 -7.27 -2.52 13.00
N ILE A 99 -6.34 -2.09 12.14
CA ILE A 99 -6.48 -0.89 11.31
C ILE A 99 -7.43 -1.21 10.14
N ASP A 100 -8.42 -0.36 9.95
CA ASP A 100 -9.41 -0.50 8.89
C ASP A 100 -8.75 -0.61 7.51
N GLY A 101 -9.21 -1.54 6.66
CA GLY A 101 -8.66 -1.78 5.33
C GLY A 101 -7.34 -2.58 5.25
N ALA A 102 -6.80 -3.12 6.37
CA ALA A 102 -5.58 -3.93 6.35
C ALA A 102 -5.69 -5.20 5.48
N GLU A 103 -6.87 -5.84 5.47
CA GLU A 103 -7.15 -6.97 4.57
C GLU A 103 -7.21 -6.51 3.11
N THR A 104 -7.82 -5.37 2.84
CA THR A 104 -7.90 -4.81 1.48
C THR A 104 -6.52 -4.46 0.92
N ALA A 105 -5.62 -3.89 1.75
CA ALA A 105 -4.23 -3.66 1.38
C ALA A 105 -3.49 -4.96 1.05
N GLN A 106 -3.74 -6.03 1.81
CA GLN A 106 -3.19 -7.34 1.50
C GLN A 106 -3.71 -7.89 0.17
N VAL A 107 -5.01 -7.76 -0.10
CA VAL A 107 -5.62 -8.18 -1.37
C VAL A 107 -4.99 -7.42 -2.54
N LEU A 108 -4.83 -6.09 -2.44
CA LEU A 108 -4.17 -5.29 -3.47
C LEU A 108 -2.73 -5.76 -3.73
N SER A 109 -1.96 -6.04 -2.67
CA SER A 109 -0.60 -6.56 -2.80
C SER A 109 -0.56 -7.92 -3.51
N GLN A 110 -1.50 -8.82 -3.21
CA GLN A 110 -1.60 -10.13 -3.86
C GLN A 110 -1.97 -10.00 -5.33
N ILE A 111 -2.88 -9.08 -5.67
CA ILE A 111 -3.26 -8.80 -7.05
C ILE A 111 -2.05 -8.26 -7.84
N ALA A 112 -1.35 -7.27 -7.30
CA ALA A 112 -0.17 -6.71 -7.95
C ALA A 112 0.93 -7.76 -8.16
N GLN A 113 1.14 -8.66 -7.19
CA GLN A 113 2.06 -9.77 -7.32
C GLN A 113 1.63 -10.74 -8.43
N ALA A 114 0.38 -11.17 -8.43
CA ALA A 114 -0.12 -12.10 -9.44
C ALA A 114 -0.07 -11.50 -10.85
N ILE A 115 -0.39 -10.22 -11.01
CA ILE A 115 -0.24 -9.49 -12.27
C ILE A 115 1.21 -9.50 -12.77
N THR A 116 2.17 -9.24 -11.88
CA THR A 116 3.57 -9.05 -12.25
C THR A 116 4.37 -10.35 -12.35
N ARG A 117 3.94 -11.42 -11.68
CA ARG A 117 4.71 -12.67 -11.54
C ARG A 117 3.99 -13.92 -12.05
N GLU A 118 2.66 -13.88 -12.14
CA GLU A 118 1.82 -15.06 -12.37
C GLU A 118 0.87 -14.86 -13.55
N ASP A 119 1.24 -13.99 -14.50
CA ASP A 119 0.49 -13.64 -15.70
C ASP A 119 -0.98 -13.25 -15.41
N ALA A 120 -1.19 -12.58 -14.27
CA ALA A 120 -2.52 -12.24 -13.76
C ALA A 120 -3.46 -13.45 -13.60
N THR A 121 -2.91 -14.61 -13.23
CA THR A 121 -3.69 -15.79 -12.84
C THR A 121 -4.21 -15.63 -11.41
N VAL A 122 -5.47 -15.97 -11.17
CA VAL A 122 -6.07 -15.98 -9.82
C VAL A 122 -5.39 -17.06 -8.98
N THR A 123 -4.70 -16.63 -7.92
CA THR A 123 -4.06 -17.51 -6.94
C THR A 123 -5.06 -18.05 -5.93
N HIS A 124 -4.62 -19.01 -5.12
CA HIS A 124 -5.41 -19.55 -4.02
C HIS A 124 -5.96 -18.46 -3.09
N ASP A 125 -5.11 -17.53 -2.66
CA ASP A 125 -5.50 -16.45 -1.75
C ASP A 125 -6.47 -15.43 -2.39
N LEU A 126 -6.52 -15.36 -3.72
CA LEU A 126 -7.41 -14.48 -4.47
C LEU A 126 -8.70 -15.17 -4.90
N HIS A 127 -8.84 -16.47 -4.62
CA HIS A 127 -10.01 -17.24 -4.99
C HIS A 127 -11.26 -16.73 -4.29
N ASN A 128 -12.31 -16.40 -5.06
CA ASN A 128 -13.59 -15.87 -4.57
C ASN A 128 -13.51 -14.52 -3.82
N ILE A 129 -12.35 -13.86 -3.75
CA ILE A 129 -12.27 -12.48 -3.24
C ILE A 129 -13.16 -11.57 -4.07
N PHE A 130 -13.13 -11.73 -5.39
CA PHE A 130 -14.15 -11.18 -6.29
C PHE A 130 -15.02 -12.31 -6.84
N PRO A 131 -16.35 -12.11 -7.02
CA PRO A 131 -17.27 -13.16 -7.44
C PRO A 131 -16.89 -13.88 -8.74
N PHE A 132 -16.18 -13.17 -9.63
CA PHE A 132 -15.77 -13.61 -10.95
C PHE A 132 -14.36 -14.23 -11.00
N TRP A 133 -13.64 -14.31 -9.87
CA TRP A 133 -12.30 -14.88 -9.81
C TRP A 133 -12.29 -16.31 -9.28
N LYS A 134 -11.75 -17.23 -10.09
CA LYS A 134 -11.63 -18.65 -9.79
C LYS A 134 -10.17 -19.08 -9.88
N GLU A 135 -9.69 -19.84 -8.90
CA GLU A 135 -8.28 -20.24 -8.81
C GLU A 135 -7.83 -20.94 -10.10
N GLY A 136 -6.65 -20.58 -10.59
CA GLY A 136 -6.07 -21.11 -11.83
C GLY A 136 -6.62 -20.50 -13.12
N TRP A 137 -7.59 -19.58 -13.05
CA TRP A 137 -8.11 -18.85 -14.22
C TRP A 137 -7.51 -17.44 -14.32
N PRO A 138 -7.46 -16.82 -15.51
CA PRO A 138 -7.09 -15.42 -15.66
C PRO A 138 -8.01 -14.50 -14.86
N MET A 139 -7.43 -13.51 -14.22
CA MET A 139 -8.18 -12.40 -13.62
C MET A 139 -8.92 -11.62 -14.71
N VAL A 140 -10.13 -11.22 -14.40
CA VAL A 140 -11.00 -10.42 -15.27
C VAL A 140 -11.66 -9.29 -14.48
N GLN A 141 -12.28 -8.33 -15.17
CA GLN A 141 -12.98 -7.19 -14.56
C GLN A 141 -12.09 -6.37 -13.62
N PHE A 142 -10.87 -6.07 -14.06
CA PHE A 142 -9.93 -5.23 -13.31
C PHE A 142 -10.50 -3.84 -12.99
N ASP A 143 -11.46 -3.35 -13.78
CA ASP A 143 -12.17 -2.10 -13.52
C ASP A 143 -13.06 -2.14 -12.27
N ASN A 144 -13.75 -3.26 -12.07
CA ASN A 144 -14.55 -3.47 -10.85
C ASN A 144 -13.65 -3.65 -9.63
N ALA A 145 -12.57 -4.44 -9.77
CA ALA A 145 -11.60 -4.63 -8.70
C ALA A 145 -10.94 -3.30 -8.30
N TYR A 146 -10.47 -2.52 -9.29
CA TYR A 146 -9.86 -1.20 -9.05
C TYR A 146 -10.81 -0.26 -8.30
N LYS A 147 -12.06 -0.15 -8.76
CA LYS A 147 -13.06 0.73 -8.13
C LYS A 147 -13.30 0.40 -6.66
N ILE A 148 -13.28 -0.89 -6.30
CA ILE A 148 -13.46 -1.32 -4.91
C ILE A 148 -12.21 -1.01 -4.08
N LEU A 149 -11.03 -1.31 -4.63
CA LEU A 149 -9.77 -1.20 -3.88
C LEU A 149 -9.28 0.25 -3.73
N GLU A 150 -9.49 1.12 -4.71
CA GLU A 150 -8.96 2.49 -4.69
C GLU A 150 -9.39 3.29 -3.46
N ASP A 151 -10.69 3.28 -3.14
CA ASP A 151 -11.24 4.02 -2.01
C ASP A 151 -10.77 3.43 -0.68
N ASP A 152 -10.87 2.11 -0.53
CA ASP A 152 -10.47 1.39 0.69
C ASP A 152 -8.98 1.56 1.01
N ILE A 153 -8.11 1.58 0.00
CA ILE A 153 -6.66 1.77 0.17
C ILE A 153 -6.34 3.18 0.63
N THR A 154 -7.09 4.16 0.13
CA THR A 154 -6.97 5.55 0.60
C THR A 154 -7.40 5.65 2.06
N ILE A 155 -8.53 5.04 2.43
CA ILE A 155 -9.01 4.99 3.82
C ILE A 155 -7.98 4.30 4.73
N HIS A 156 -7.46 3.14 4.31
CA HIS A 156 -6.46 2.41 5.09
C HIS A 156 -5.19 3.23 5.32
N TYR A 157 -4.69 3.90 4.29
CA TYR A 157 -3.49 4.74 4.40
C TYR A 157 -3.70 5.88 5.41
N GLN A 158 -4.86 6.54 5.38
CA GLN A 158 -5.19 7.58 6.37
C GLN A 158 -5.25 7.02 7.79
N ALA A 159 -5.88 5.84 7.97
CA ALA A 159 -5.96 5.19 9.27
C ALA A 159 -4.57 4.76 9.81
N VAL A 160 -3.65 4.33 8.93
CA VAL A 160 -2.25 4.08 9.31
C VAL A 160 -1.58 5.38 9.76
N LEU A 161 -1.74 6.47 9.01
CA LEU A 161 -1.18 7.77 9.41
C LEU A 161 -1.72 8.24 10.76
N ASP A 162 -3.01 8.03 11.06
CA ASP A 162 -3.60 8.35 12.36
C ASP A 162 -2.93 7.58 13.51
N GLU A 163 -2.72 6.28 13.33
CA GLU A 163 -2.02 5.44 14.32
C GLU A 163 -0.58 5.89 14.54
N LEU A 164 0.14 6.28 13.48
CA LEU A 164 1.51 6.77 13.57
C LEU A 164 1.58 8.15 14.23
N ILE A 165 0.67 9.07 13.86
CA ILE A 165 0.57 10.41 14.43
C ILE A 165 0.28 10.33 15.93
N SER A 166 -0.54 9.37 16.39
CA SER A 166 -0.87 9.19 17.81
C SER A 166 0.33 8.86 18.72
N LYS A 167 1.50 8.57 18.13
CA LYS A 167 2.75 8.30 18.85
C LYS A 167 3.53 9.57 19.24
N TYR A 168 3.11 10.73 18.74
CA TYR A 168 3.73 12.04 18.95
C TYR A 168 2.73 13.00 19.63
#